data_AF-A0A7J7K0N9-F1
#
_entry.id   AF-A0A7J7K0N9-F1
#
_cell.length_a   1.000
_cell.length_b   1.000
_cell.length_c   1.000
_cell.angle_alpha   90.00
_cell.angle_beta   90.00
_cell.angle_gamma   90.00
#
_symmetry.space_group_name_H-M   'P 1'
#
loop_
_entity.id
_entity.type
_entity.pdbx_description
1 polymer ?
#
loop_
_entity_poly.entity_id
_entity_poly.type
_entity_poly.pdbx_seq_one_letter_code
_entity_poly.pdbx_strand_id
1 'polypeptide(L)'
;MATETKSKVPNQEQIINGFNQLRNQQRQIVMKISEITDERKEHQMVYETLKDTEKDRACFRMVGGVLVKLTVGEVVPSLQNTIEQMGKLLDIFIDG
;
A
#
# COMPACT_ATOMS: atom_id res chain seq x y z
N MET A 1 50.42 10.67 -0.67
CA MET A 1 50.00 9.84 -1.82
C MET A 1 48.49 9.66 -1.72
N ALA A 2 47.73 10.42 -2.49
CA ALA A 2 46.28 10.29 -2.57
C ALA A 2 45.96 9.32 -3.71
N THR A 3 45.35 8.18 -3.38
CA THR A 3 44.83 7.24 -4.38
C THR A 3 43.46 7.73 -4.83
N GLU A 4 43.39 8.29 -6.03
CA GLU A 4 42.14 8.62 -6.71
C GLU A 4 41.41 7.32 -7.12
N THR A 5 40.24 7.09 -6.55
CA THR A 5 39.36 5.97 -6.89
C THR A 5 38.70 6.25 -8.24
N LYS A 6 39.30 5.78 -9.35
CA LYS A 6 38.70 5.84 -10.69
C LYS A 6 37.44 4.97 -10.75
N SER A 7 36.26 5.60 -10.80
CA SER A 7 34.98 4.94 -11.03
C SER A 7 35.02 4.15 -12.34
N LYS A 8 34.87 2.81 -12.26
CA LYS A 8 34.80 1.94 -13.44
C LYS A 8 33.49 2.22 -14.18
N VAL A 9 33.58 2.70 -15.42
CA VAL A 9 32.41 2.84 -16.30
C VAL A 9 31.85 1.44 -16.58
N PRO A 10 30.54 1.19 -16.35
CA PRO A 10 29.93 -0.12 -16.59
C PRO A 10 30.03 -0.53 -18.06
N ASN A 11 30.29 -1.81 -18.33
CA ASN A 11 30.26 -2.36 -19.68
C ASN A 11 28.81 -2.44 -20.22
N GLN A 12 28.62 -2.51 -21.54
CA GLN A 12 27.32 -2.55 -22.21
C GLN A 12 26.36 -3.60 -21.63
N GLU A 13 26.84 -4.80 -21.32
CA GLU A 13 26.03 -5.86 -20.70
C GLU A 13 25.53 -5.47 -19.30
N GLN A 14 26.37 -4.81 -18.50
CA GLN A 14 26.00 -4.33 -17.16
C GLN A 14 24.95 -3.22 -17.24
N ILE A 15 25.03 -2.35 -18.26
CA ILE A 15 24.03 -1.30 -18.52
C ILE A 15 22.68 -1.94 -18.87
N ILE A 16 22.66 -2.92 -19.78
CA ILE A 16 21.42 -3.61 -20.20
C ILE A 16 20.80 -4.35 -19.01
N ASN A 17 21.61 -5.07 -18.23
CA ASN A 17 21.12 -5.79 -17.06
C ASN A 17 20.54 -4.85 -15.99
N GLY A 18 21.24 -3.74 -15.70
CA GLY A 18 20.73 -2.72 -14.78
C GLY A 18 19.42 -2.10 -15.26
N PHE A 19 19.31 -1.78 -16.55
CA PHE A 19 18.08 -1.27 -17.15
C PHE A 19 16.91 -2.26 -17.01
N ASN A 20 17.15 -3.55 -17.30
CA ASN A 20 16.13 -4.59 -17.16
C ASN A 20 15.69 -4.79 -15.70
N GLN A 21 16.61 -4.67 -14.74
CA GLN A 21 16.29 -4.69 -13.31
C GLN A 21 15.41 -3.51 -12.91
N LEU A 22 15.76 -2.29 -13.32
CA LEU A 22 14.95 -1.09 -13.04
C LEU A 22 13.56 -1.20 -13.66
N ARG A 23 13.45 -1.72 -14.90
CA ARG A 23 12.16 -1.98 -15.56
C ARG A 23 11.33 -3.02 -14.80
N ASN A 24 11.95 -4.05 -14.24
CA ASN A 24 11.25 -5.04 -13.42
C ASN A 24 10.73 -4.42 -12.12
N GLN A 25 11.55 -3.61 -11.45
CA GLN A 25 11.16 -2.89 -10.23
C GLN A 25 10.01 -1.93 -10.50
N GLN A 26 10.06 -1.16 -11.59
CA GLN A 26 8.97 -0.28 -12.00
C GLN A 26 7.66 -1.05 -12.17
N ARG A 27 7.67 -2.19 -12.85
CA ARG A 27 6.47 -3.03 -13.01
C ARG A 27 5.92 -3.52 -11.68
N GLN A 28 6.79 -3.92 -10.75
CA GLN A 28 6.37 -4.34 -9.41
C GLN A 28 5.73 -3.20 -8.62
N ILE A 29 6.29 -1.98 -8.70
CA ILE A 29 5.71 -0.80 -8.07
C ILE A 29 4.32 -0.50 -8.64
N VAL A 30 4.17 -0.52 -9.98
CA VAL A 30 2.87 -0.29 -10.63
C VAL A 30 1.82 -1.32 -10.20
N MET A 31 2.20 -2.61 -10.11
CA MET A 31 1.29 -3.65 -9.60
C MET A 31 0.87 -3.36 -8.16
N LYS A 32 1.82 -2.93 -7.30
CA LYS A 32 1.51 -2.62 -5.90
C LYS A 32 0.62 -1.38 -5.74
N ILE A 33 0.80 -0.37 -6.57
CA ILE A 33 -0.07 0.81 -6.62
C ILE A 33 -1.51 0.39 -6.95
N SER A 34 -1.69 -0.47 -7.95
CA SER A 34 -3.02 -0.96 -8.32
C SER A 34 -3.68 -1.70 -7.16
N GLU A 35 -2.95 -2.64 -6.53
CA GLU A 35 -3.43 -3.42 -5.39
C GLU A 35 -3.89 -2.51 -4.24
N ILE A 36 -3.05 -1.55 -3.82
CA ILE A 36 -3.39 -0.64 -2.71
C ILE A 36 -4.56 0.27 -3.09
N THR A 37 -4.65 0.69 -4.35
CA THR A 37 -5.75 1.53 -4.83
C THR A 37 -7.09 0.80 -4.76
N ASP A 38 -7.11 -0.46 -5.18
CA ASP A 38 -8.31 -1.30 -5.14
C ASP A 38 -8.71 -1.63 -3.70
N GLU A 39 -7.76 -2.04 -2.84
CA GLU A 39 -8.00 -2.27 -1.41
C GLU A 39 -8.58 -1.02 -0.73
N ARG A 40 -7.98 0.16 -0.96
CA ARG A 40 -8.47 1.42 -0.41
C ARG A 40 -9.90 1.72 -0.84
N LYS A 41 -10.24 1.45 -2.10
CA LYS A 41 -11.60 1.65 -2.63
C LYS A 41 -12.59 0.69 -1.99
N GLU A 42 -12.22 -0.58 -1.79
CA GLU A 42 -13.05 -1.55 -1.08
C GLU A 42 -13.31 -1.12 0.37
N HIS A 43 -12.27 -0.71 1.09
CA HIS A 43 -12.39 -0.17 2.44
C HIS A 43 -13.29 1.08 2.48
N GLN A 44 -13.16 1.98 1.50
CA GLN A 44 -14.03 3.15 1.38
C GLN A 44 -15.49 2.75 1.20
N MET A 45 -15.80 1.79 0.33
CA MET A 45 -17.17 1.31 0.14
C MET A 45 -17.76 0.76 1.44
N VAL A 46 -16.99 -0.03 2.19
CA VAL A 46 -17.45 -0.55 3.49
C VAL A 46 -17.68 0.59 4.49
N TYR A 47 -16.75 1.54 4.58
CA TYR A 47 -16.91 2.72 5.44
C TYR A 47 -18.18 3.51 5.11
N GLU A 48 -18.43 3.79 3.83
CA GLU A 48 -19.63 4.52 3.37
C GLU A 48 -20.92 3.79 3.74
N THR A 49 -20.93 2.46 3.72
CA THR A 49 -22.12 1.68 4.15
C THR A 49 -22.34 1.68 5.66
N LEU A 50 -21.28 1.84 6.46
CA LEU A 50 -21.34 1.70 7.92
C LEU A 50 -21.43 3.04 8.66
N LYS A 51 -20.95 4.15 8.07
CA LYS A 51 -20.81 5.44 8.76
C LYS A 51 -22.13 5.99 9.35
N ASP A 52 -23.26 5.69 8.71
CA ASP A 52 -24.60 6.14 9.12
C ASP A 52 -25.39 5.06 9.87
N THR A 53 -24.77 3.90 10.16
CA THR A 53 -25.37 2.82 10.93
C THR A 53 -25.27 3.11 12.44
N GLU A 54 -26.26 2.63 13.21
CA GLU A 54 -26.23 2.73 14.69
C GLU A 54 -24.95 2.17 15.29
N LYS A 55 -24.32 2.96 16.17
CA LYS A 55 -22.98 2.68 16.71
C LYS A 55 -22.90 1.39 17.51
N ASP A 56 -23.95 1.03 18.24
CA ASP A 56 -23.98 -0.16 19.10
C ASP A 56 -24.28 -1.46 18.33
N ARG A 57 -24.57 -1.37 17.02
CA ARG A 57 -24.80 -2.54 16.19
C ARG A 57 -23.54 -3.40 16.14
N ALA A 58 -23.72 -4.71 16.35
CA ALA A 58 -22.63 -5.66 16.32
C ALA A 58 -22.02 -5.79 14.91
N CYS A 59 -20.70 -5.70 14.84
CA CYS A 59 -19.86 -6.01 13.69
C CYS A 59 -19.00 -7.24 14.00
N PHE A 60 -18.65 -7.99 12.95
CA PHE A 60 -17.82 -9.17 13.08
C PHE A 60 -16.68 -9.13 12.07
N ARG A 61 -15.45 -9.32 12.54
CA ARG A 61 -14.24 -9.33 11.71
C ARG A 61 -13.55 -10.69 11.83
N MET A 62 -13.21 -11.30 10.70
CA MET A 62 -12.41 -12.53 10.68
C MET A 62 -10.91 -12.20 10.73
N VAL A 63 -10.19 -12.79 11.68
CA VAL A 63 -8.74 -12.64 11.84
C VAL A 63 -8.13 -14.01 12.10
N GLY A 64 -7.30 -14.52 11.19
CA GLY A 64 -6.63 -15.81 11.34
C GLY A 64 -7.58 -17.00 11.59
N GLY A 65 -8.80 -16.94 11.02
CA GLY A 65 -9.83 -17.96 11.23
C GLY A 65 -10.71 -17.77 12.48
N VAL A 66 -10.44 -16.76 13.30
CA VAL A 66 -11.26 -16.41 14.48
C VAL A 66 -12.17 -15.23 14.13
N LEU A 67 -13.44 -15.31 14.53
CA LEU A 67 -14.40 -14.21 14.38
C LEU A 67 -14.39 -13.33 15.63
N VAL A 68 -13.96 -12.07 15.47
CA VAL A 68 -13.90 -11.06 16.53
C VAL A 68 -15.17 -10.22 16.48
N LYS A 69 -15.89 -10.12 17.60
CA LYS A 69 -17.05 -9.24 17.75
C LYS A 69 -16.59 -7.84 18.14
N LEU A 70 -17.11 -6.84 17.44
CA LEU A 70 -16.92 -5.41 17.66
C LEU A 70 -18.28 -4.71 17.51
N THR A 71 -18.29 -3.40 17.65
CA THR A 71 -19.43 -2.52 17.34
C THR A 71 -19.11 -1.66 16.12
N VAL A 72 -20.13 -1.13 15.45
CA VAL A 72 -19.96 -0.13 14.38
C VAL A 72 -19.14 1.07 14.89
N GLY A 73 -19.38 1.50 16.14
CA GLY A 73 -18.64 2.60 16.78
C GLY A 73 -17.14 2.36 16.90
N GLU A 74 -16.69 1.10 16.98
CA GLU A 74 -15.26 0.74 17.01
C GLU A 74 -14.70 0.54 15.59
N VAL A 75 -15.51 0.00 14.68
CA VAL A 75 -15.08 -0.35 13.32
C VAL A 75 -14.94 0.86 12.41
N VAL A 76 -15.87 1.82 12.48
CA VAL A 76 -15.87 3.00 11.59
C VAL A 76 -14.58 3.83 11.74
N PRO A 77 -14.11 4.19 12.95
CA PRO A 77 -12.84 4.88 13.12
C PRO A 77 -11.63 4.07 12.61
N SER A 78 -11.65 2.74 12.80
CA SER A 78 -10.59 1.86 12.31
C SER A 78 -10.53 1.82 10.77
N LEU A 79 -11.68 1.81 10.10
CA LEU A 79 -11.76 1.86 8.64
C LEU A 79 -11.24 3.20 8.13
N GLN A 80 -11.68 4.31 8.71
CA GLN A 80 -11.22 5.65 8.33
C GLN A 80 -9.70 5.78 8.44
N ASN A 81 -9.11 5.34 9.56
CA ASN A 81 -7.67 5.37 9.75
C ASN A 81 -6.92 4.54 8.69
N THR A 82 -7.44 3.35 8.37
CA THR A 82 -6.85 2.46 7.35
C THR A 82 -6.87 3.11 5.97
N ILE A 83 -8.01 3.73 5.59
CA ILE A 83 -8.17 4.43 4.31
C ILE A 83 -7.19 5.61 4.20
N GLU A 84 -7.02 6.38 5.27
CA GLU A 84 -6.08 7.50 5.32
C GLU A 84 -4.62 7.03 5.20
N GLN A 85 -4.25 5.95 5.90
CA GLN A 85 -2.92 5.36 5.80
C GLN A 85 -2.62 4.82 4.40
N MET A 86 -3.57 4.14 3.77
CA MET A 86 -3.44 3.69 2.38
C MET A 86 -3.30 4.86 1.41
N GLY A 87 -4.03 5.96 1.62
CA GLY A 87 -3.88 7.19 0.84
C GLY A 87 -2.46 7.75 0.90
N LYS A 88 -1.92 7.91 2.12
CA LYS A 88 -0.54 8.37 2.32
C LYS A 88 0.50 7.46 1.66
N LEU A 89 0.28 6.15 1.70
CA LEU A 89 1.14 5.17 1.03
C LEU A 89 1.13 5.35 -0.49
N LEU A 90 -0.05 5.59 -1.09
CA LEU A 90 -0.18 5.86 -2.52
C LEU A 90 0.54 7.15 -2.92
N ASP A 91 0.39 8.22 -2.13
CA ASP A 91 1.07 9.49 -2.39
C ASP A 91 2.59 9.29 -2.42
N ILE A 92 3.16 8.49 -1.50
CA ILE A 92 4.60 8.15 -1.49
C ILE A 92 5.03 7.42 -2.76
N PHE A 93 4.20 6.52 -3.31
CA PHE A 93 4.54 5.76 -4.51
C PHE A 93 4.33 6.53 -5.83
N ILE A 94 3.47 7.55 -5.83
CA ILE A 94 3.11 8.33 -7.02
C ILE A 94 3.93 9.63 -7.12
N ASP A 95 4.14 10.32 -6.00
CA ASP A 95 4.83 11.61 -5.94
C ASP A 95 6.32 11.50 -5.56
N GLY A 96 6.77 10.30 -5.17
CA GLY A 96 8.13 9.98 -4.76
C GLY A 96 9.12 9.68 -5.88
#